data_AF-A0A935HIZ9-F1
#
_entry.id   AF-A0A935HIZ9-F1
#
_cell.length_a   1.000
_cell.length_b   1.000
_cell.length_c   1.000
_cell.angle_alpha   90.00
_cell.angle_beta   90.00
_cell.angle_gamma   90.00
#
_symmetry.space_group_name_H-M   'P 1'
#
loop_
_entity.id
_entity.type
_entity.pdbx_description
1 polymer ?
#
loop_
_entity_poly.entity_id
_entity_poly.type
_entity_poly.pdbx_seq_one_letter_code
_entity_poly.pdbx_strand_id
1 'polypeptide(L)'
;MNNNFKKIIHFSRLIKISGRLREFNFRKNNNAGNYVFDADTADDRGNRLFFRLNKDENNEWEVTSSQVLPEWITAHQEQIITELEEGVLNN
;
A
#
# COMPACT_ATOMS: atom_id res chain seq x y z
N MET A 1 9.90 29.18 15.04
CA MET A 1 10.22 28.15 14.03
C MET A 1 9.22 27.02 14.20
N ASN A 2 8.22 26.91 13.32
CA ASN A 2 7.29 25.78 13.36
C ASN A 2 7.97 24.56 12.75
N ASN A 3 8.53 23.69 13.58
CA ASN A 3 9.03 22.39 13.12
C ASN A 3 7.84 21.53 12.71
N ASN A 4 7.47 21.58 11.43
CA ASN A 4 6.50 20.67 10.86
C ASN A 4 7.20 19.33 10.61
N PHE A 5 7.23 18.46 11.62
CA PHE A 5 7.80 17.12 11.52
C PHE A 5 6.94 16.27 10.57
N LYS A 6 7.37 16.15 9.31
CA LYS A 6 6.80 15.16 8.38
C LYS A 6 7.37 13.78 8.73
N LYS A 7 6.58 12.95 9.42
CA LYS A 7 6.93 11.55 9.67
C LYS A 7 7.03 10.81 8.33
N ILE A 8 8.20 10.26 8.03
CA ILE A 8 8.41 9.37 6.89
C ILE A 8 7.97 7.99 7.34
N ILE A 9 6.90 7.47 6.74
CA ILE A 9 6.43 6.11 6.99
C ILE A 9 6.76 5.28 5.76
N HIS A 10 7.63 4.29 5.94
CA HIS A 10 8.03 3.34 4.92
C HIS A 10 8.32 2.00 5.60
N PHE A 11 7.62 0.95 5.19
CA PHE A 11 7.76 -0.38 5.77
C PHE A 11 7.39 -1.46 4.74
N SER A 12 7.81 -2.69 4.99
CA SER A 12 7.39 -3.86 4.22
C SER A 12 6.54 -4.80 5.07
N ARG A 13 5.62 -5.52 4.43
CA ARG A 13 4.82 -6.61 5.04
C ARG A 13 4.84 -7.83 4.13
N LEU A 14 4.89 -9.00 4.75
CA LEU A 14 4.75 -10.27 4.07
C LEU A 14 3.29 -10.73 4.15
N ILE A 15 2.61 -10.74 3.01
CA ILE A 15 1.18 -11.09 2.91
C ILE A 15 1.05 -12.40 2.14
N LYS A 16 0.31 -13.36 2.71
CA LYS A 16 0.03 -14.63 2.03
C LYS A 16 -1.23 -14.48 1.19
N ILE A 17 -1.08 -14.55 -0.13
CA ILE A 17 -2.17 -14.42 -1.11
C ILE A 17 -2.13 -15.61 -2.06
N SER A 18 -3.28 -16.26 -2.28
CA SER A 18 -3.41 -17.42 -3.18
C SER A 18 -2.36 -18.51 -2.94
N GLY A 19 -2.02 -18.76 -1.66
CA GLY A 19 -1.05 -19.78 -1.26
C GLY A 19 0.43 -19.40 -1.37
N ARG A 20 0.77 -18.19 -1.84
CA ARG A 20 2.14 -17.68 -1.90
C ARG A 20 2.37 -16.52 -0.94
N LEU A 21 3.55 -16.46 -0.35
CA LEU A 21 3.96 -15.32 0.46
C LEU A 21 4.59 -14.27 -0.44
N ARG A 22 4.07 -13.05 -0.39
CA ARG A 22 4.56 -11.92 -1.20
C ARG A 22 4.93 -10.76 -0.28
N GLU A 23 6.03 -10.10 -0.60
CA GLU A 23 6.41 -8.87 0.08
C GLU A 23 5.73 -7.68 -0.59
N PHE A 24 5.07 -6.87 0.22
CA PHE A 24 4.51 -5.58 -0.14
C PHE A 24 5.29 -4.49 0.55
N ASN A 25 5.77 -3.53 -0.23
CA ASN A 25 6.47 -2.35 0.26
C ASN A 25 5.49 -1.19 0.25
N PHE A 26 5.30 -0.54 1.40
CA PHE A 26 4.35 0.56 1.58
C PHE A 26 5.08 1.82 1.98
N ARG A 27 4.85 2.91 1.24
CA ARG A 27 5.45 4.22 1.49
C ARG A 27 4.37 5.30 1.54
N LYS A 28 4.31 6.03 2.65
CA LYS A 28 3.41 7.18 2.76
C LYS A 28 3.87 8.32 1.85
N ASN A 29 2.96 8.80 1.02
CA ASN A 29 3.18 9.94 0.14
C ASN A 29 2.70 11.24 0.80
N ASN A 30 3.59 11.87 1.57
CA ASN A 30 3.33 13.12 2.31
C ASN A 30 3.11 14.36 1.41
N ASN A 31 3.20 14.23 0.09
CA ASN A 31 2.96 15.31 -0.87
C ASN A 31 1.66 15.12 -1.66
N ALA A 32 1.08 13.92 -1.66
CA ALA A 32 -0.14 13.60 -2.42
C ALA A 32 -1.43 13.68 -1.57
N GLY A 33 -1.33 13.67 -0.24
CA GLY A 33 -2.47 13.81 0.66
C GLY A 33 -2.19 13.27 2.06
N ASN A 34 -3.17 13.36 2.95
CA ASN A 34 -3.03 12.89 4.34
C ASN A 34 -2.94 11.36 4.46
N TYR A 35 -3.64 10.63 3.59
CA TYR A 35 -3.74 9.16 3.59
C TYR A 35 -3.54 8.60 2.18
N VAL A 36 -2.42 8.98 1.56
CA VAL A 36 -1.98 8.40 0.29
C VAL A 36 -0.73 7.57 0.53
N PHE A 37 -0.77 6.32 0.10
CA PHE A 37 0.35 5.38 0.19
C PHE A 37 0.66 4.82 -1.18
N ASP A 38 1.93 4.89 -1.57
CA ASP A 38 2.42 4.14 -2.72
C ASP A 38 2.79 2.73 -2.24
N ALA A 39 2.36 1.72 -2.99
CA ALA A 39 2.63 0.33 -2.70
C ALA A 39 3.28 -0.36 -3.91
N ASP A 40 4.29 -1.19 -3.67
CA ASP A 40 4.87 -2.05 -4.70
C ASP A 40 5.13 -3.47 -4.22
N THR A 41 4.96 -4.42 -5.15
CA THR A 41 5.16 -5.85 -4.90
C THR A 41 5.69 -6.53 -6.16
N ALA A 42 6.36 -7.67 -6.01
CA ALA A 42 6.83 -8.46 -7.14
C ALA A 42 5.78 -9.52 -7.56
N ASP A 43 5.56 -9.64 -8.87
CA ASP A 43 4.84 -10.78 -9.45
C ASP A 43 5.73 -12.04 -9.51
N ASP A 44 5.16 -13.15 -9.98
CA ASP A 44 5.87 -14.43 -10.08
C ASP A 44 6.98 -14.46 -11.14
N ARG A 45 7.01 -13.45 -12.01
CA ARG A 45 7.99 -13.28 -13.08
C ARG A 45 9.08 -12.28 -12.68
N GLY A 46 9.00 -11.72 -11.46
CA GLY A 46 9.91 -10.69 -10.95
C GLY A 46 9.59 -9.27 -11.43
N ASN A 47 8.49 -9.05 -12.15
CA ASN A 47 8.04 -7.71 -12.49
C ASN A 47 7.50 -7.01 -11.24
N ARG A 48 7.87 -5.74 -11.06
CA ARG A 48 7.30 -4.93 -9.99
C ARG A 48 5.96 -4.37 -10.42
N LEU A 49 4.97 -4.60 -9.59
CA LEU A 49 3.63 -4.06 -9.73
C LEU A 49 3.52 -2.85 -8.81
N PHE A 50 3.18 -1.70 -9.40
CA PHE A 50 3.03 -0.45 -8.67
C PHE A 50 1.55 -0.06 -8.60
N PHE A 51 1.11 0.32 -7.41
CA PHE A 51 -0.23 0.83 -7.19
C PHE A 51 -0.23 1.81 -6.02
N ARG A 52 -1.32 2.53 -5.88
CA ARG A 52 -1.53 3.54 -4.85
C ARG A 52 -2.79 3.21 -4.09
N LEU A 53 -2.72 3.40 -2.79
CA LEU A 53 -3.83 3.31 -1.86
C LEU A 53 -4.14 4.72 -1.37
N ASN A 54 -5.35 5.19 -1.63
CA ASN A 54 -5.85 6.48 -1.14
C ASN A 54 -7.11 6.27 -0.32
N LYS A 55 -7.12 6.84 0.89
CA LYS A 55 -8.32 6.91 1.71
C LYS A 55 -9.08 8.18 1.37
N ASP A 56 -10.34 8.04 0.97
CA ASP A 56 -11.20 9.16 0.60
C ASP A 56 -11.80 9.86 1.84
N GLU A 57 -12.67 10.86 1.60
CA GLU A 57 -13.35 11.60 2.68
C GLU A 57 -14.39 10.77 3.45
N ASN A 58 -14.86 9.65 2.89
CA ASN A 58 -15.79 8.72 3.52
C ASN A 58 -15.09 7.63 4.34
N ASN A 59 -13.77 7.69 4.48
CA ASN A 59 -12.91 6.65 5.06
C ASN A 59 -12.87 5.35 4.26
N GLU A 60 -13.22 5.38 2.97
CA GLU A 60 -13.13 4.25 2.07
C GLU A 60 -11.75 4.24 1.39
N TRP A 61 -11.19 3.05 1.22
CA TRP A 61 -9.89 2.88 0.57
C TRP A 61 -10.09 2.55 -0.91
N GLU A 62 -9.50 3.37 -1.76
CA GLU A 62 -9.45 3.17 -3.20
C GLU A 62 -8.04 2.71 -3.60
N VAL A 63 -7.99 1.71 -4.49
CA VAL A 63 -6.75 1.28 -5.15
C VAL A 63 -6.71 1.89 -6.53
N THR A 64 -5.70 2.72 -6.79
CA THR A 64 -5.44 3.30 -8.11
C THR A 64 -4.13 2.78 -8.67
N SER A 65 -4.12 2.41 -9.95
CA SER A 65 -2.89 1.99 -10.63
C SER A 65 -2.93 2.40 -12.10
N SER A 66 -1.76 2.73 -12.65
CA SER A 66 -1.59 3.01 -14.08
C SER A 66 -1.48 1.73 -14.92
N GLN A 67 -1.33 0.58 -14.27
CA GLN A 67 -1.18 -0.73 -14.90
C GLN A 67 -2.32 -1.65 -14.51
N VAL A 68 -2.57 -2.67 -15.34
CA VAL A 68 -3.52 -3.73 -15.02
C VAL A 68 -2.95 -4.54 -13.85
N LEU A 69 -3.67 -4.54 -12.73
CA LEU A 69 -3.31 -5.34 -11.57
C LEU A 69 -3.80 -6.78 -11.77
N PRO A 70 -2.98 -7.79 -11.42
CA PRO A 70 -3.43 -9.18 -11.41
C PRO A 70 -4.62 -9.40 -10.47
N GLU A 71 -5.45 -10.39 -10.80
CA GLU A 71 -6.64 -10.75 -10.01
C GLU A 71 -6.32 -11.00 -8.53
N TRP A 72 -5.16 -11.59 -8.22
CA TRP A 72 -4.79 -11.86 -6.84
C TRP A 72 -4.58 -10.58 -6.02
N ILE A 73 -4.26 -9.44 -6.64
CA ILE A 73 -4.23 -8.13 -5.95
C ILE A 73 -5.65 -7.61 -5.80
N THR A 74 -6.42 -7.55 -6.89
CA THR A 74 -7.75 -6.94 -6.88
C THR A 74 -8.75 -7.70 -6.02
N ALA A 75 -8.68 -9.03 -5.99
CA ALA A 75 -9.54 -9.89 -5.17
C ALA A 75 -9.17 -9.89 -3.68
N HIS A 76 -7.96 -9.44 -3.32
CA HIS A 76 -7.47 -9.42 -1.93
C HIS A 76 -7.15 -8.00 -1.46
N GLN A 77 -7.77 -6.99 -2.07
CA GLN A 77 -7.56 -5.57 -1.74
C GLN A 77 -7.80 -5.30 -0.24
N GLU A 78 -8.87 -5.85 0.34
CA GLU A 78 -9.18 -5.68 1.76
C GLU A 78 -8.07 -6.22 2.68
N GLN A 79 -7.49 -7.37 2.34
CA GLN A 79 -6.38 -7.95 3.10
C GLN A 79 -5.14 -7.05 3.03
N ILE A 80 -4.82 -6.52 1.84
CA ILE A 80 -3.69 -5.59 1.65
C ILE A 80 -3.90 -4.29 2.44
N ILE A 81 -5.11 -3.75 2.43
CA ILE A 81 -5.48 -2.55 3.20
C ILE A 81 -5.32 -2.79 4.70
N THR A 82 -5.82 -3.92 5.20
CA THR A 82 -5.70 -4.29 6.63
C THR A 82 -4.24 -4.32 7.06
N GLU A 83 -3.38 -4.98 6.28
CA GLU A 83 -1.95 -5.09 6.54
C GLU A 83 -1.22 -3.73 6.48
N LEU A 84 -1.67 -2.84 5.59
CA LEU A 84 -1.18 -1.47 5.54
C LEU A 84 -1.59 -0.69 6.81
N GLU A 85 -2.86 -0.74 7.22
CA GLU A 85 -3.33 -0.04 8.41
C GLU A 85 -2.61 -0.54 9.67
N GLU A 86 -2.44 -1.85 9.83
CA GLU A 86 -1.62 -2.43 10.90
C GLU A 86 -0.18 -1.95 10.84
N GLY A 87 0.44 -1.93 9.65
CA GLY A 87 1.81 -1.46 9.50
C GLY A 87 1.98 0.01 9.85
N VAL A 88 0.99 0.85 9.56
CA VAL A 88 0.97 2.28 9.95
C VAL A 88 0.81 2.45 11.46
N LEU A 89 -0.01 1.63 12.13
CA LEU A 89 -0.19 1.71 13.59
C LEU A 89 1.08 1.29 14.36
N ASN A 90 1.84 0.35 13.82
CA ASN A 90 3.04 -0.20 14.46
C ASN A 90 4.34 0.60 14.18
N ASN A 91 4.31 1.61 13.31
CA ASN A 91 5.48 2.43 12.94
C ASN A 91 5.27 3.91 13.23
#